data_AF-A0A661B1F0-F1
#
_entry.id   AF-A0A661B1F0-F1
#
_cell.length_a   1.000
_cell.length_b   1.000
_cell.length_c   1.000
_cell.angle_alpha   90.00
_cell.angle_beta   90.00
_cell.angle_gamma   90.00
#
_symmetry.space_group_name_H-M   'P 1'
#
loop_
_entity.id
_entity.type
_entity.pdbx_description
1 polymer ?
#
loop_
_entity_poly.entity_id
_entity_poly.type
_entity_poly.pdbx_seq_one_letter_code
_entity_poly.pdbx_strand_id
1 'polypeptide(L)'
;MGLAFLATYLGYDVLSYIEAIRMLLVLPIFVAITFIDWEHWVIPDELTIAVAAVGIGTAPLLGGWSNIINSLIGCALGLLIFFLVSILGKKAFRKDALGEGDIYLIAAVGLLVGWTGVLLTIF
;
A
#
# COMPACT_ATOMS: atom_id res chain seq x y z
N MET A 1 2.73 29.53 9.60
CA MET A 1 3.20 28.70 8.47
C MET A 1 4.72 28.69 8.35
N GLY A 2 5.43 29.83 8.23
CA GLY A 2 6.90 29.84 8.08
C GLY A 2 7.71 29.25 9.25
N LEU A 3 7.34 29.55 10.51
CA LEU A 3 8.04 29.01 11.69
C LEU A 3 7.84 27.50 11.88
N ALA A 4 6.64 26.99 11.57
CA ALA A 4 6.37 25.55 11.60
C ALA A 4 7.18 24.80 10.52
N PHE A 5 7.29 25.38 9.32
CA PHE A 5 8.12 24.85 8.24
C PHE A 5 9.63 24.88 8.58
N LEU A 6 10.09 25.94 9.24
CA LEU A 6 11.48 26.05 9.71
C LEU A 6 11.79 25.04 10.82
N ALA A 7 10.84 24.80 11.73
CA ALA A 7 10.97 23.81 12.80
C ALA A 7 11.00 22.37 12.24
N THR A 8 10.19 22.06 11.22
CA THR A 8 10.30 20.78 10.52
C THR A 8 11.64 20.66 9.79
N TYR A 9 12.08 21.73 9.09
CA TYR A 9 13.35 21.77 8.35
C TYR A 9 14.57 21.44 9.20
N LEU A 10 14.61 21.94 10.44
CA LEU A 10 15.73 21.75 11.36
C LEU A 10 15.65 20.46 12.19
N GLY A 11 14.47 19.83 12.30
CA GLY A 11 14.25 18.68 13.19
C GLY A 11 14.18 17.33 12.50
N TYR A 12 14.00 17.27 11.18
CA TYR A 12 13.78 16.02 10.44
C TYR A 12 14.89 15.73 9.43
N ASP A 13 15.29 14.47 9.35
CA ASP A 13 16.20 13.97 8.33
C ASP A 13 15.57 13.99 6.93
N VAL A 14 16.42 14.07 5.90
CA VAL A 14 16.01 14.10 4.47
C VAL A 14 15.05 12.95 4.11
N LEU A 15 15.26 11.77 4.70
CA LEU A 15 14.42 10.58 4.49
C LEU A 15 12.97 10.79 4.96
N SER A 16 12.76 11.56 6.02
CA SER A 16 11.43 11.83 6.55
C SER A 16 10.58 12.69 5.61
N TYR A 17 11.21 13.54 4.79
CA TYR A 17 10.50 14.29 3.76
C TYR A 17 9.99 13.40 2.63
N ILE A 18 10.77 12.39 2.24
CA ILE A 18 10.39 11.44 1.19
C ILE A 18 9.18 10.62 1.65
N GLU A 19 9.18 10.15 2.90
CA GLU A 19 8.04 9.47 3.51
C GLU A 19 6.79 10.35 3.55
N ALA A 20 6.93 11.63 3.95
CA ALA A 20 5.82 12.57 3.99
C ALA A 20 5.23 12.83 2.59
N ILE A 21 6.07 12.99 1.57
CA ILE A 21 5.64 13.15 0.17
C ILE A 21 4.93 11.88 -0.31
N ARG A 22 5.46 10.69 -0.01
CA ARG A 22 4.82 9.42 -0.36
C ARG A 22 3.41 9.33 0.23
N MET A 23 3.25 9.66 1.52
CA MET A 23 1.94 9.67 2.16
C MET A 23 1.00 10.72 1.57
N LEU A 24 1.50 11.91 1.24
CA LEU A 24 0.68 12.97 0.63
C LEU A 24 0.11 12.56 -0.72
N LEU A 25 0.85 11.79 -1.52
CA LEU A 25 0.38 11.28 -2.80
C LEU A 25 -0.66 10.17 -2.65
N VAL A 26 -0.51 9.31 -1.65
CA VAL A 26 -1.26 8.06 -1.54
C VAL A 26 -2.51 8.20 -0.66
N LEU A 27 -2.48 9.05 0.36
CA LEU A 27 -3.63 9.31 1.23
C LEU A 27 -4.90 9.73 0.47
N PRO A 28 -4.88 10.70 -0.48
CA PRO A 28 -6.09 11.04 -1.23
C PRO A 28 -6.59 9.89 -2.10
N ILE A 29 -5.69 9.01 -2.58
CA ILE A 29 -6.06 7.81 -3.34
C ILE A 29 -6.83 6.83 -2.45
N PHE A 30 -6.35 6.54 -1.23
CA PHE A 30 -7.07 5.68 -0.30
C PHE A 30 -8.41 6.26 0.15
N VAL A 31 -8.47 7.57 0.34
CA VAL A 31 -9.75 8.26 0.62
C VAL A 31 -10.71 8.06 -0.54
N ALA A 32 -10.26 8.25 -1.78
CA ALA A 32 -11.09 8.01 -2.96
C ALA A 32 -11.54 6.55 -3.07
N ILE A 33 -10.64 5.57 -2.87
CA ILE A 33 -10.98 4.14 -2.86
C ILE A 33 -12.08 3.86 -1.82
N THR A 34 -11.97 4.44 -0.61
CA THR A 34 -12.95 4.24 0.46
C THR A 34 -14.34 4.76 0.08
N PHE A 35 -14.43 5.94 -0.54
CA PHE A 35 -15.71 6.49 -0.99
C PHE A 35 -16.31 5.71 -2.16
N ILE A 36 -15.48 5.29 -3.12
CA ILE A 36 -15.93 4.52 -4.27
C ILE A 36 -16.42 3.13 -3.82
N ASP A 37 -15.66 2.46 -2.94
CA ASP A 37 -16.05 1.17 -2.38
C ASP A 37 -17.36 1.25 -1.60
N TRP A 38 -17.54 2.31 -0.80
CA TRP A 38 -18.78 2.53 -0.06
C TRP A 38 -20.02 2.65 -0.97
N GLU A 39 -19.88 3.31 -2.12
CA GLU A 39 -21.01 3.56 -3.02
C GLU A 39 -21.23 2.44 -4.05
N HIS A 40 -20.14 1.87 -4.56
CA HIS A 40 -20.17 0.98 -5.73
C HIS A 40 -19.78 -0.47 -5.40
N TRP A 41 -19.25 -0.76 -4.20
CA TRP A 41 -18.74 -2.08 -3.79
C TRP A 41 -17.66 -2.63 -4.73
N VAL A 42 -16.88 -1.73 -5.34
CA VAL A 42 -15.83 -2.06 -6.30
C VAL A 42 -14.60 -1.20 -6.00
N ILE A 43 -13.44 -1.84 -5.99
CA ILE A 43 -12.15 -1.17 -5.92
C ILE A 43 -11.65 -0.95 -7.36
N PRO A 44 -11.48 0.31 -7.82
CA PRO A 44 -11.02 0.58 -9.18
C PRO A 44 -9.55 0.22 -9.37
N ASP A 45 -9.26 -0.50 -10.46
CA ASP A 45 -7.92 -0.98 -10.79
C ASP A 45 -6.94 0.18 -11.01
N GLU A 46 -7.41 1.30 -11.56
CA GLU A 46 -6.57 2.47 -11.82
C GLU A 46 -5.98 3.06 -10.54
N LEU A 47 -6.77 3.11 -9.46
CA LEU A 47 -6.31 3.62 -8.17
C LEU A 47 -5.35 2.63 -7.50
N THR A 48 -5.63 1.33 -7.60
CA THR A 48 -4.74 0.28 -7.11
C THR A 48 -3.38 0.32 -7.81
N ILE A 49 -3.38 0.47 -9.13
CA ILE A 49 -2.16 0.62 -9.93
C ILE A 49 -1.42 1.92 -9.56
N ALA A 50 -2.14 3.02 -9.30
CA ALA A 50 -1.51 4.26 -8.86
C ALA A 50 -0.76 4.10 -7.52
N VAL A 51 -1.35 3.40 -6.54
CA VAL A 51 -0.68 3.08 -5.27
C VAL A 51 0.56 2.21 -5.51
N ALA A 52 0.45 1.17 -6.36
CA ALA A 52 1.57 0.31 -6.72
C ALA A 52 2.71 1.09 -7.39
N ALA A 53 2.38 2.00 -8.31
CA ALA A 53 3.35 2.85 -9.01
C ALA A 53 4.09 3.78 -8.05
N VAL A 54 3.39 4.39 -7.09
CA VAL A 54 4.02 5.21 -6.05
C VAL A 54 4.91 4.35 -5.13
N GLY A 55 4.45 3.16 -4.74
CA GLY A 55 5.24 2.24 -3.90
C GLY A 55 6.56 1.85 -4.55
N ILE A 56 6.52 1.36 -5.80
CA ILE A 56 7.75 1.00 -6.54
C ILE A 56 8.60 2.24 -6.85
N GLY A 57 7.98 3.35 -7.25
CA GLY A 57 8.72 4.56 -7.64
C GLY A 57 9.47 5.21 -6.48
N THR A 58 8.96 5.07 -5.25
CA THR A 58 9.60 5.64 -4.05
C THR A 58 10.54 4.66 -3.32
N ALA A 59 10.43 3.35 -3.56
CA ALA A 59 11.28 2.35 -2.93
C ALA A 59 12.80 2.58 -3.07
N PRO A 60 13.35 2.95 -4.25
CA PRO A 60 14.78 3.21 -4.41
C PRO A 60 15.26 4.42 -3.61
N LEU A 61 14.38 5.43 -3.42
CA LEU A 61 14.71 6.70 -2.77
C LEU A 61 14.89 6.56 -1.26
N LEU A 62 14.29 5.54 -0.66
CA LEU A 62 14.26 5.33 0.80
C LEU A 62 15.36 4.39 1.30
N GLY A 63 15.99 3.60 0.43
CA GLY A 63 16.97 2.60 0.86
C GLY A 63 17.68 1.86 -0.28
N GLY A 64 17.65 2.38 -1.50
CA GLY A 64 18.32 1.79 -2.65
C GLY A 64 17.72 0.43 -3.07
N TRP A 65 18.55 -0.41 -3.67
CA TRP A 65 18.14 -1.70 -4.27
C TRP A 65 17.53 -2.69 -3.27
N SER A 66 17.95 -2.66 -2.01
CA SER A 66 17.41 -3.54 -0.97
C SER A 66 15.93 -3.26 -0.71
N ASN A 67 15.50 -2.00 -0.79
CA ASN A 67 14.10 -1.65 -0.57
C ASN A 67 13.21 -2.05 -1.74
N ILE A 68 13.72 -2.03 -2.97
CA ILE A 68 12.97 -2.57 -4.13
C ILE A 68 12.65 -4.05 -3.90
N ILE A 69 13.64 -4.83 -3.44
CA ILE A 69 13.45 -6.25 -3.13
C ILE A 69 12.44 -6.41 -1.99
N ASN A 70 12.54 -5.62 -0.92
CA ASN A 70 11.60 -5.66 0.20
C ASN A 70 10.16 -5.32 -0.22
N SER A 71 9.97 -4.33 -1.09
CA SER A 71 8.68 -3.97 -1.68
C SER A 71 8.13 -5.10 -2.55
N LEU A 72 8.97 -5.71 -3.39
CA LEU A 72 8.56 -6.82 -4.25
C LEU A 72 8.16 -8.06 -3.43
N ILE A 73 8.91 -8.36 -2.37
CA ILE A 73 8.58 -9.43 -1.41
C ILE A 73 7.27 -9.09 -0.69
N GLY A 74 7.07 -7.83 -0.28
CA GLY A 74 5.82 -7.37 0.34
C GLY A 74 4.62 -7.57 -0.58
N CYS A 75 4.75 -7.19 -1.85
CA CYS A 75 3.73 -7.44 -2.88
C CYS A 75 3.40 -8.93 -3.02
N ALA A 76 4.44 -9.75 -3.18
CA ALA A 76 4.28 -11.20 -3.33
C ALA A 76 3.64 -11.84 -2.09
N LEU A 77 4.03 -11.43 -0.89
CA LEU A 77 3.45 -11.92 0.37
C LEU A 77 1.99 -11.48 0.54
N GLY A 78 1.67 -10.21 0.27
CA GLY A 78 0.31 -9.70 0.33
C GLY A 78 -0.61 -10.47 -0.61
N LEU A 79 -0.20 -10.62 -1.88
CA LEU A 79 -0.90 -11.44 -2.87
C LEU A 79 -1.07 -12.87 -2.38
N LEU A 80 0.01 -13.52 -1.95
CA LEU A 80 -0.01 -14.92 -1.57
C LEU A 80 -0.93 -15.18 -0.37
N ILE A 81 -0.89 -14.34 0.67
CA ILE A 81 -1.73 -14.50 1.86
C ILE A 81 -3.20 -14.34 1.49
N PHE A 82 -3.57 -13.25 0.82
CA PHE A 82 -4.98 -12.97 0.50
C PHE A 82 -5.53 -13.95 -0.53
N PHE A 83 -4.72 -14.38 -1.50
CA PHE A 83 -5.08 -15.42 -2.45
C PHE A 83 -5.33 -16.77 -1.76
N LEU A 84 -4.46 -17.17 -0.81
CA LEU A 84 -4.68 -18.38 -0.01
C LEU A 84 -5.95 -18.29 0.83
N VAL A 85 -6.19 -17.14 1.46
CA VAL A 85 -7.43 -16.90 2.24
C VAL A 85 -8.66 -16.99 1.33
N SER A 86 -8.61 -16.44 0.12
CA SER A 86 -9.70 -16.52 -0.86
C SER A 86 -10.00 -17.97 -1.25
N ILE A 87 -8.98 -18.78 -1.57
CA ILE A 87 -9.17 -20.21 -1.92
C ILE A 87 -9.71 -21.01 -0.74
N LEU A 88 -9.11 -20.86 0.44
CA LEU A 88 -9.51 -21.59 1.64
C LEU A 88 -10.92 -21.19 2.09
N GLY A 89 -11.22 -19.89 2.05
CA GLY A 89 -12.52 -19.33 2.36
C GLY A 89 -13.60 -19.82 1.39
N LYS A 90 -13.31 -19.84 0.08
CA LYS A 90 -14.22 -20.40 -0.94
C LYS A 90 -14.51 -21.87 -0.70
N LYS A 91 -13.49 -22.65 -0.32
CA LYS A 91 -13.66 -24.08 0.00
C LYS A 91 -14.46 -24.31 1.29
N ALA A 92 -14.26 -23.48 2.32
CA ALA A 92 -14.91 -23.63 3.62
C ALA A 92 -16.36 -23.11 3.62
N PHE A 93 -16.58 -21.91 3.06
CA PHE A 93 -17.87 -21.20 3.12
C PHE A 93 -18.72 -21.34 1.85
N ARG A 94 -18.17 -21.98 0.79
CA ARG A 94 -18.80 -22.10 -0.55
C ARG A 94 -19.24 -20.76 -1.16
N LYS A 95 -18.64 -19.67 -0.70
CA LYS A 95 -18.85 -18.30 -1.16
C LYS A 95 -17.50 -17.63 -1.28
N ASP A 96 -17.39 -16.68 -2.19
CA ASP A 96 -16.18 -15.88 -2.31
C ASP A 96 -15.97 -15.12 -0.99
N ALA A 97 -14.91 -15.47 -0.28
CA ALA A 97 -14.62 -14.94 1.05
C ALA A 97 -13.97 -13.56 1.01
N LEU A 98 -13.37 -13.22 -0.13
CA LEU A 98 -12.64 -11.98 -0.34
C LEU A 98 -12.82 -11.51 -1.79
N GLY A 99 -12.96 -10.20 -2.01
CA GLY A 99 -13.07 -9.63 -3.34
C GLY A 99 -11.72 -9.71 -4.08
N GLU A 100 -11.75 -9.87 -5.40
CA GLU A 100 -10.53 -9.88 -6.20
C GLU A 100 -9.79 -8.52 -6.10
N GLY A 101 -10.53 -7.42 -6.00
CA GLY A 101 -9.98 -6.08 -5.77
C GLY A 101 -9.17 -5.98 -4.47
N ASP A 102 -9.60 -6.65 -3.40
CA ASP A 102 -8.90 -6.63 -2.11
C ASP A 102 -7.52 -7.29 -2.22
N ILE A 103 -7.42 -8.36 -3.02
CA ILE A 103 -6.16 -9.09 -3.27
C ILE A 103 -5.15 -8.18 -3.98
N TYR A 104 -5.60 -7.41 -4.98
CA TYR A 104 -4.73 -6.48 -5.68
C TYR A 104 -4.38 -5.26 -4.85
N LEU A 105 -5.31 -4.77 -4.02
CA LEU A 105 -5.07 -3.63 -3.15
C LEU A 105 -4.00 -3.96 -2.09
N ILE A 106 -4.08 -5.11 -1.43
CA ILE A 106 -3.05 -5.50 -0.45
C ILE A 106 -1.68 -5.72 -1.10
N ALA A 107 -1.64 -6.15 -2.36
CA ALA A 107 -0.42 -6.26 -3.15
C ALA A 107 0.22 -4.89 -3.38
N ALA A 108 -0.58 -3.91 -3.79
CA ALA A 108 -0.15 -2.53 -3.99
C ALA A 108 0.32 -1.88 -2.69
N VAL A 109 -0.40 -2.12 -1.58
CA VAL A 109 0.04 -1.74 -0.23
C VAL A 109 1.39 -2.39 0.08
N GLY A 110 1.61 -3.65 -0.33
CA GLY A 110 2.87 -4.32 -0.09
C GLY A 110 4.08 -3.78 -0.85
N LEU A 111 3.85 -3.22 -2.03
CA LEU A 111 4.89 -2.44 -2.72
C LEU A 111 5.23 -1.15 -1.96
N LEU A 112 4.26 -0.57 -1.25
CA LEU A 112 4.41 0.70 -0.56
C LEU A 112 5.08 0.57 0.80
N VAL A 113 4.69 -0.42 1.61
CA VAL A 113 5.17 -0.57 3.00
C VAL A 113 6.24 -1.66 3.15
N GLY A 114 6.44 -2.50 2.12
CA GLY A 114 7.38 -3.62 2.17
C GLY A 114 6.88 -4.81 2.98
N TRP A 115 7.66 -5.88 3.02
CA TRP A 115 7.24 -7.16 3.60
C TRP A 115 6.85 -7.12 5.09
N THR A 116 7.58 -6.36 5.92
CA THR A 116 7.24 -6.20 7.35
C THR A 116 5.96 -5.40 7.53
N GLY A 117 5.79 -4.34 6.73
CA GLY A 117 4.62 -3.48 6.77
C GLY A 117 3.35 -4.19 6.33
N VAL A 118 3.43 -5.07 5.31
CA VAL A 118 2.28 -5.88 4.86
C VAL A 118 1.80 -6.80 5.95
N LEU A 119 2.72 -7.52 6.60
CA LEU A 119 2.35 -8.43 7.68
C LEU A 119 1.65 -7.66 8.81
N LEU A 120 2.16 -6.50 9.18
CA LEU A 120 1.54 -5.63 10.18
C LEU A 120 0.18 -5.07 9.73
N THR A 121 -0.04 -4.91 8.42
CA THR A 121 -1.33 -4.43 7.89
C THR A 121 -2.39 -5.53 7.91
N ILE A 122 -1.98 -6.80 7.80
CA ILE A 122 -2.89 -7.96 7.74
C ILE A 122 -3.26 -8.48 9.13
N PHE A 123 -2.35 -8.42 10.10
CA PHE A 123 -2.50 -8.98 11.46
C PHE A 123 -2.73 -7.91 12.52
#